data_AF-A0A1J5QXI6-F1
#
_entry.id   AF-A0A1J5QXI6-F1
#
_cell.length_a   1.000
_cell.length_b   1.000
_cell.length_c   1.000
_cell.angle_alpha   90.00
_cell.angle_beta   90.00
_cell.angle_gamma   90.00
#
_symmetry.space_group_name_H-M   'P 1'
#
loop_
_entity.id
_entity.type
_entity.pdbx_description
1 polymer ?
#
loop_
_entity_poly.entity_id
_entity_poly.type
_entity_poly.pdbx_seq_one_letter_code
_entity_poly.pdbx_strand_id
1 'polypeptide(L)'
;MEELKSLSTLLEPDERWANFVLHKVSTNEISPITLNDRYQSVSAIALSTAAPEDVRSQFNIALMLGVYAWLYYPFHQVAELKAFSTVEMALRQRFPEAKGALNKLLALAVEAGAIVDKGFSHIEACDEDPKQYSRKLPNIVSSLRNELAHGSFMLHPGSLFTLRNCAEIINQLFPEVK
;
A
#
# COMPACT_ATOMS: atom_id res chain seq x y z
N MET A 1 -14.00 13.73 -15.62
CA MET A 1 -14.78 14.05 -14.40
C MET A 1 -15.41 12.75 -13.98
N GLU A 2 -15.36 12.39 -12.70
CA GLU A 2 -15.94 11.11 -12.25
C GLU A 2 -17.47 11.18 -12.31
N GLU A 3 -18.08 10.10 -12.78
CA GLU A 3 -19.53 9.94 -12.88
C GLU A 3 -19.96 8.65 -12.19
N LEU A 4 -21.21 8.62 -11.71
CA LEU A 4 -21.76 7.40 -11.14
C LEU A 4 -22.01 6.38 -12.25
N LYS A 5 -21.33 5.23 -12.19
CA LYS A 5 -21.55 4.12 -13.12
C LYS A 5 -23.02 3.66 -13.09
N SER A 6 -23.56 3.32 -14.25
CA SER A 6 -24.86 2.68 -14.36
C SER A 6 -24.77 1.22 -13.92
N LEU A 7 -25.89 0.65 -13.47
CA LEU A 7 -25.96 -0.74 -13.01
C LEU A 7 -25.41 -1.74 -14.07
N SER A 8 -25.63 -1.46 -15.35
CA SER A 8 -25.20 -2.33 -16.45
C SER A 8 -23.69 -2.30 -16.73
N THR A 9 -22.96 -1.28 -16.27
CA THR A 9 -21.51 -1.12 -16.53
C THR A 9 -20.64 -1.29 -15.28
N LEU A 10 -21.24 -1.67 -14.13
CA LEU A 10 -20.53 -1.83 -12.86
C LEU A 10 -19.41 -2.87 -12.92
N LEU A 11 -19.60 -3.95 -13.67
CA LEU A 11 -18.64 -5.05 -13.77
C LEU A 11 -17.65 -4.91 -14.94
N GLU A 12 -17.84 -3.89 -15.76
CA GLU A 12 -16.91 -3.57 -16.85
C GLU A 12 -15.67 -2.85 -16.30
N PRO A 13 -14.48 -3.09 -16.88
CA PRO A 13 -13.27 -2.38 -16.47
C PRO A 13 -13.44 -0.87 -16.56
N ASP A 14 -12.73 -0.14 -15.70
CA ASP A 14 -12.60 1.30 -15.89
C ASP A 14 -11.86 1.59 -17.21
N GLU A 15 -12.34 2.57 -17.97
CA GLU A 15 -11.81 2.92 -19.30
C GLU A 15 -10.30 3.19 -19.29
N ARG A 16 -9.76 3.66 -18.15
CA ARG A 16 -8.34 3.96 -18.01
C ARG A 16 -7.48 2.71 -18.12
N TRP A 17 -8.02 1.53 -17.77
CA TRP A 17 -7.31 0.25 -17.92
C TRP A 17 -7.04 -0.13 -19.37
N ALA A 18 -7.75 0.46 -20.35
CA ALA A 18 -7.46 0.26 -21.76
C ALA A 18 -6.05 0.73 -22.17
N ASN A 19 -5.44 1.64 -21.39
CA ASN A 19 -4.09 2.15 -21.63
C ASN A 19 -2.99 1.31 -20.99
N PHE A 20 -3.34 0.27 -20.24
CA PHE A 20 -2.39 -0.59 -19.53
C PHE A 20 -2.42 -2.01 -20.09
N VAL A 21 -1.23 -2.54 -20.37
CA VAL A 21 -1.05 -3.90 -20.87
C VAL A 21 -0.09 -4.66 -19.98
N LEU A 22 -0.33 -5.95 -19.85
CA LEU A 22 0.58 -6.89 -19.21
C LEU A 22 1.48 -7.50 -20.28
N HIS A 23 2.80 -7.37 -20.10
CA HIS A 23 3.80 -8.08 -20.89
C HIS A 23 4.26 -9.32 -20.13
N LYS A 24 3.86 -10.50 -20.63
CA LYS A 24 4.29 -11.79 -20.08
C LYS A 24 5.64 -12.15 -20.65
N VAL A 25 6.70 -11.92 -19.88
CA VAL A 25 8.10 -12.13 -20.31
C VAL A 25 8.35 -13.57 -20.80
N SER A 26 7.69 -14.57 -20.21
CA SER A 26 7.85 -15.98 -20.57
C SER A 26 7.32 -16.35 -21.96
N THR A 27 6.24 -15.71 -22.40
CA THR A 27 5.58 -15.99 -23.69
C THR A 27 5.76 -14.85 -24.71
N ASN A 28 6.38 -13.75 -24.30
CA ASN A 28 6.46 -12.48 -25.01
C ASN A 28 5.09 -11.94 -25.47
N GLU A 29 4.02 -12.32 -24.76
CA GLU A 29 2.65 -11.91 -25.05
C GLU A 29 2.34 -10.56 -24.39
N ILE A 30 1.67 -9.67 -25.13
CA ILE A 30 1.14 -8.41 -24.61
C ILE A 30 -0.38 -8.52 -24.63
N SER A 31 -1.02 -8.38 -23.47
CA SER A 31 -2.47 -8.53 -23.32
C SER A 31 -3.05 -7.45 -22.40
N PRO A 32 -4.33 -7.06 -22.55
CA PRO A 32 -4.99 -6.18 -21.61
C PRO A 32 -4.97 -6.77 -20.19
N ILE A 33 -4.78 -5.92 -19.18
CA ILE A 33 -4.79 -6.38 -17.79
C ILE A 33 -6.21 -6.82 -17.43
N THR A 34 -6.35 -8.07 -17.02
CA THR A 34 -7.62 -8.62 -16.55
C THR A 34 -7.82 -8.40 -15.05
N LEU A 35 -9.06 -8.55 -14.57
CA LEU A 35 -9.34 -8.57 -13.14
C LEU A 35 -8.55 -9.66 -12.41
N ASN A 36 -8.33 -10.82 -13.06
CA ASN A 36 -7.54 -11.91 -12.49
C ASN A 36 -6.07 -11.51 -12.32
N ASP A 37 -5.46 -10.88 -13.34
CA ASP A 37 -4.07 -10.40 -13.24
C ASP A 37 -3.91 -9.36 -12.14
N ARG A 38 -4.91 -8.47 -12.01
CA ARG A 38 -4.95 -7.51 -10.91
C ARG A 38 -5.07 -8.19 -9.56
N TYR A 39 -5.98 -9.16 -9.42
CA TYR A 39 -6.13 -9.92 -8.19
C TYR A 39 -4.83 -10.62 -7.80
N GLN A 40 -4.18 -11.32 -8.73
CA GLN A 40 -2.92 -12.01 -8.50
C GLN A 40 -1.81 -11.07 -8.02
N SER A 41 -1.69 -9.89 -8.67
CA SER A 41 -0.73 -8.86 -8.29
C SER A 41 -0.94 -8.36 -6.86
N VAL A 42 -2.20 -8.17 -6.46
CA VAL A 42 -2.56 -7.69 -5.12
C VAL A 42 -2.45 -8.80 -4.08
N SER A 43 -2.87 -10.02 -4.38
CA SER A 43 -2.81 -11.16 -3.45
C SER A 43 -1.38 -11.59 -3.11
N ALA A 44 -0.40 -11.22 -3.95
CA ALA A 44 1.01 -11.41 -3.65
C ALA A 44 1.51 -10.51 -2.52
N ILE A 45 0.76 -9.46 -2.15
CA ILE A 45 1.05 -8.60 -1.01
C ILE A 45 0.37 -9.21 0.21
N ALA A 46 1.17 -9.74 1.13
CA ALA A 46 0.66 -10.39 2.34
C ALA A 46 1.31 -9.80 3.60
N LEU A 47 0.53 -9.75 4.68
CA LEU A 47 1.05 -9.52 6.02
C LEU A 47 1.43 -10.85 6.67
N SER A 48 2.50 -10.83 7.46
CA SER A 48 2.90 -11.96 8.29
C SER A 48 1.80 -12.33 9.30
N THR A 49 1.76 -13.61 9.68
CA THR A 49 0.89 -14.10 10.75
C THR A 49 1.22 -13.49 12.12
N ALA A 50 2.43 -12.95 12.30
CA ALA A 50 2.84 -12.24 13.50
C ALA A 50 2.15 -10.87 13.66
N ALA A 51 1.68 -10.25 12.58
CA ALA A 51 0.90 -9.02 12.65
C ALA A 51 -0.47 -9.29 13.30
N PRO A 52 -0.99 -8.43 14.20
CA PRO A 52 -2.27 -8.65 14.88
C PRO A 52 -3.45 -8.85 13.93
N GLU A 53 -4.42 -9.68 14.34
CA GLU A 53 -5.57 -10.05 13.49
C GLU A 53 -6.35 -8.83 12.97
N ASP A 54 -6.61 -7.86 13.85
CA ASP A 54 -7.29 -6.63 13.47
C ASP A 54 -6.52 -5.85 12.40
N VAL A 55 -5.18 -5.80 12.50
CA VAL A 55 -4.31 -5.17 11.49
C VAL A 55 -4.42 -5.89 10.16
N ARG A 56 -4.37 -7.23 10.16
CA ARG A 56 -4.54 -8.03 8.94
C ARG A 56 -5.91 -7.83 8.31
N SER A 57 -6.95 -7.82 9.11
CA SER A 57 -8.33 -7.60 8.66
C SER A 57 -8.49 -6.23 7.99
N GLN A 58 -8.01 -5.16 8.63
CA GLN A 58 -8.06 -3.81 8.05
C GLN A 58 -7.22 -3.68 6.78
N PHE A 59 -6.08 -4.37 6.72
CA PHE A 59 -5.22 -4.36 5.54
C PHE A 59 -5.84 -5.11 4.36
N ASN A 60 -6.54 -6.22 4.60
CA ASN A 60 -7.26 -6.96 3.56
C ASN A 60 -8.33 -6.10 2.87
N ILE A 61 -8.96 -5.17 3.59
CA ILE A 61 -9.87 -4.19 2.98
C ILE A 61 -9.11 -3.29 1.99
N ALA A 62 -7.90 -2.83 2.35
CA ALA A 62 -7.06 -2.04 1.46
C ALA A 62 -6.69 -2.82 0.18
N LEU A 63 -6.34 -4.11 0.35
CA LEU A 63 -6.06 -5.01 -0.77
C LEU A 63 -7.28 -5.15 -1.69
N MET A 64 -8.46 -5.43 -1.13
CA MET A 64 -9.69 -5.57 -1.94
C MET A 64 -10.06 -4.30 -2.69
N LEU A 65 -9.91 -3.12 -2.06
CA LEU A 65 -10.04 -1.83 -2.77
C LEU A 65 -9.03 -1.72 -3.92
N GLY A 66 -7.79 -2.16 -3.69
CA GLY A 66 -6.76 -2.26 -4.72
C GLY A 66 -7.14 -3.18 -5.88
N VAL A 67 -7.84 -4.28 -5.63
CA VAL A 67 -8.39 -5.17 -6.67
C VAL A 67 -9.51 -4.46 -7.43
N TYR A 68 -10.48 -3.91 -6.71
CA TYR A 68 -11.64 -3.23 -7.30
C TYR A 68 -11.29 -1.92 -8.02
N ALA A 69 -10.08 -1.39 -7.84
CA ALA A 69 -9.55 -0.32 -8.69
C ALA A 69 -9.49 -0.68 -10.18
N TRP A 70 -9.57 -1.98 -10.51
CA TRP A 70 -9.79 -2.44 -11.88
C TRP A 70 -11.17 -2.04 -12.45
N LEU A 71 -12.21 -2.08 -11.61
CA LEU A 71 -13.58 -1.72 -11.97
C LEU A 71 -13.83 -0.22 -11.85
N TYR A 72 -13.19 0.45 -10.89
CA TYR A 72 -13.36 1.88 -10.65
C TYR A 72 -12.06 2.53 -10.20
N TYR A 73 -11.44 3.27 -11.10
CA TYR A 73 -10.07 3.76 -10.95
C TYR A 73 -9.80 4.59 -9.68
N PRO A 74 -10.72 5.45 -9.18
CA PRO A 74 -10.51 6.18 -7.93
C PRO A 74 -10.30 5.30 -6.69
N PHE A 75 -10.65 4.02 -6.73
CA PHE A 75 -10.33 3.10 -5.63
C PHE A 75 -8.83 2.89 -5.43
N HIS A 76 -7.96 3.29 -6.38
CA HIS A 76 -6.54 3.39 -6.12
C HIS A 76 -6.27 4.30 -4.91
N GLN A 77 -6.78 5.53 -4.93
CA GLN A 77 -6.55 6.52 -3.87
C GLN A 77 -7.19 6.10 -2.54
N VAL A 78 -8.37 5.48 -2.58
CA VAL A 78 -9.05 4.96 -1.38
C VAL A 78 -8.30 3.79 -0.77
N ALA A 79 -7.75 2.88 -1.60
CA ALA A 79 -6.91 1.78 -1.14
C ALA A 79 -5.64 2.30 -0.45
N GLU A 80 -5.01 3.33 -0.99
CA GLU A 80 -3.82 3.95 -0.40
C GLU A 80 -4.10 4.61 0.94
N LEU A 81 -5.18 5.41 1.03
CA LEU A 81 -5.61 6.01 2.29
C LEU A 81 -5.91 4.94 3.35
N LYS A 82 -6.56 3.84 2.94
CA LYS A 82 -6.84 2.71 3.82
C LYS A 82 -5.57 2.02 4.32
N ALA A 83 -4.59 1.84 3.43
CA ALA A 83 -3.29 1.26 3.76
C ALA A 83 -2.55 2.13 4.78
N PHE A 84 -2.44 3.45 4.56
CA PHE A 84 -1.80 4.37 5.50
C PHE A 84 -2.48 4.40 6.86
N SER A 85 -3.82 4.38 6.88
CA SER A 85 -4.59 4.31 8.13
C SER A 85 -4.30 3.01 8.90
N THR A 86 -4.10 1.90 8.17
CA THR A 86 -3.76 0.60 8.77
C THR A 86 -2.32 0.58 9.30
N VAL A 87 -1.38 1.24 8.62
CA VAL A 87 -0.02 1.47 9.15
C VAL A 87 -0.07 2.27 10.45
N GLU A 88 -0.87 3.35 10.50
CA GLU A 88 -1.04 4.13 11.74
C GLU A 88 -1.61 3.27 12.87
N MET A 89 -2.59 2.43 12.58
CA MET A 89 -3.16 1.49 13.56
C MET A 89 -2.11 0.48 14.07
N ALA A 90 -1.32 -0.10 13.17
CA ALA A 90 -0.24 -1.03 13.51
C ALA A 90 0.82 -0.37 14.41
N LEU A 91 1.24 0.86 14.09
CA LEU A 91 2.18 1.63 14.90
C LEU A 91 1.64 1.90 16.32
N ARG A 92 0.35 2.24 16.44
CA ARG A 92 -0.28 2.47 17.75
C ARG A 92 -0.35 1.20 18.59
N GLN A 93 -0.57 0.04 17.97
CA GLN A 93 -0.53 -1.24 18.68
C GLN A 93 0.90 -1.62 19.09
N ARG A 94 1.90 -1.36 18.24
CA ARG A 94 3.31 -1.65 18.55
C ARG A 94 3.89 -0.72 19.61
N PHE A 95 3.47 0.54 19.63
CA PHE A 95 3.95 1.58 20.54
C PHE A 95 2.78 2.25 21.29
N PRO A 96 2.13 1.57 22.25
CA PRO A 96 0.89 2.05 22.90
C PRO A 96 1.08 3.37 23.66
N GLU A 97 2.27 3.60 24.23
CA GLU A 97 2.59 4.83 24.96
C GLU A 97 2.95 6.01 24.06
N ALA A 98 3.16 5.76 22.76
CA ALA A 98 3.57 6.80 21.83
C ALA A 98 2.40 7.73 21.48
N LYS A 99 2.59 9.03 21.71
CA LYS A 99 1.62 10.06 21.38
C LYS A 99 1.99 10.76 20.08
N GLY A 100 0.98 11.09 19.28
CA GLY A 100 1.14 11.88 18.07
C GLY A 100 0.41 11.32 16.85
N ALA A 101 0.62 12.00 15.73
CA ALA A 101 0.14 11.60 14.42
C ALA A 101 1.11 10.63 13.73
N LEU A 102 0.71 10.08 12.58
CA LEU A 102 1.46 9.14 11.75
C LEU A 102 2.96 9.50 11.58
N ASN A 103 3.30 10.77 11.29
CA ASN A 103 4.68 11.23 11.15
C ASN A 103 5.53 10.89 12.39
N LYS A 104 5.05 11.24 13.58
CA LYS A 104 5.79 11.02 14.84
C LYS A 104 5.92 9.54 15.16
N LEU A 105 4.88 8.75 14.89
CA LEU A 105 4.89 7.31 15.11
C LEU A 105 5.88 6.60 14.17
N LEU A 106 5.93 6.99 12.90
CA LEU A 106 6.91 6.48 11.94
C LEU A 106 8.33 6.87 12.35
N ALA A 107 8.55 8.13 12.73
CA ALA A 107 9.87 8.59 13.18
C ALA A 107 10.34 7.79 14.40
N LEU A 108 9.45 7.56 15.39
CA LEU A 108 9.74 6.71 16.54
C LEU A 108 10.11 5.28 16.14
N ALA A 109 9.36 4.67 15.22
CA ALA A 109 9.62 3.31 14.76
C ALA A 109 10.98 3.19 14.05
N VAL A 110 11.36 4.18 13.24
CA VAL A 110 12.67 4.25 12.57
C VAL A 110 13.79 4.47 13.59
N GLU A 111 13.60 5.37 14.57
CA GLU A 111 14.60 5.58 15.61
C GLU A 111 14.79 4.39 16.54
N ALA A 112 13.71 3.68 16.86
CA ALA A 112 13.76 2.42 17.61
C ALA A 112 14.36 1.24 16.81
N GLY A 113 14.68 1.43 15.52
CA GLY A 113 15.19 0.37 14.65
C GLY A 113 14.15 -0.69 14.28
N ALA A 114 12.87 -0.42 14.53
CA ALA A 114 11.77 -1.30 14.13
C ALA A 114 11.45 -1.22 12.64
N ILE A 115 11.89 -0.14 11.97
CA ILE A 115 11.82 0.01 10.51
C ILE A 115 13.22 0.34 10.01
N VAL A 116 13.72 -0.43 9.05
CA VAL A 116 15.05 -0.29 8.44
C VAL A 116 14.97 -0.54 6.93
N ASP A 117 16.00 -0.12 6.22
CA ASP A 117 16.01 -0.14 4.75
C ASP A 117 15.99 -1.58 4.20
N LYS A 118 16.59 -2.54 4.91
CA LYS A 118 16.59 -3.97 4.53
C LYS A 118 15.19 -4.60 4.47
N GLY A 119 14.18 -3.97 5.05
CA GLY A 119 12.81 -4.48 5.03
C GLY A 119 12.00 -4.07 3.80
N PHE A 120 12.57 -3.32 2.85
CA PHE A 120 11.89 -2.82 1.66
C PHE A 120 12.42 -3.48 0.39
N SER A 121 11.54 -4.07 -0.44
CA SER A 121 11.97 -4.83 -1.61
C SER A 121 12.37 -3.97 -2.81
N HIS A 122 12.01 -2.68 -2.83
CA HIS A 122 12.20 -1.78 -3.98
C HIS A 122 13.44 -0.90 -3.88
N ILE A 123 14.27 -1.09 -2.85
CA ILE A 123 15.52 -0.35 -2.67
C ILE A 123 16.69 -1.32 -2.47
N GLU A 124 17.88 -0.86 -2.85
CA GLU A 124 19.12 -1.51 -2.46
C GLU A 124 19.56 -0.93 -1.10
N ALA A 125 19.53 -1.75 -0.06
CA ALA A 125 19.92 -1.31 1.28
C ALA A 125 21.43 -1.12 1.38
N CYS A 126 21.85 0.02 1.93
CA CYS A 126 23.24 0.28 2.26
C CYS A 126 23.56 -0.27 3.66
N ASP A 127 24.62 -1.07 3.80
CA ASP A 127 25.04 -1.61 5.10
C ASP A 127 25.64 -0.53 6.02
N GLU A 128 26.20 0.54 5.45
CA GLU A 128 26.85 1.63 6.18
C GLU A 128 25.84 2.58 6.84
N ASP A 129 24.70 2.80 6.19
CA ASP A 129 23.55 3.54 6.75
C ASP A 129 22.24 2.77 6.53
N PRO A 130 21.88 1.85 7.44
CA PRO A 130 20.72 0.97 7.27
C PRO A 130 19.37 1.69 7.40
N LYS A 131 19.36 3.01 7.60
CA LYS A 131 18.15 3.83 7.75
C LYS A 131 18.08 5.03 6.79
N GLN A 132 18.89 5.04 5.73
CA GLN A 132 18.98 6.17 4.79
C GLN A 132 17.63 6.47 4.12
N TYR A 133 16.93 5.44 3.65
CA TYR A 133 15.60 5.54 3.05
C TYR A 133 14.52 5.70 4.11
N SER A 134 14.53 4.85 5.13
CA SER A 134 13.47 4.80 6.14
C SER A 134 13.32 6.09 6.95
N ARG A 135 14.41 6.86 7.16
CA ARG A 135 14.32 8.21 7.77
C ARG A 135 13.49 9.21 6.96
N LYS A 136 13.25 8.97 5.67
CA LYS A 136 12.42 9.84 4.81
C LYS A 136 10.92 9.49 4.89
N LEU A 137 10.59 8.26 5.31
CA LEU A 137 9.22 7.76 5.37
C LEU A 137 8.27 8.64 6.20
N PRO A 138 8.63 9.12 7.41
CA PRO A 138 7.73 9.95 8.21
C PRO A 138 7.15 11.14 7.44
N ASN A 139 7.98 11.80 6.63
CA ASN A 139 7.59 12.97 5.85
C ASN A 139 6.80 12.57 4.61
N ILE A 140 7.31 11.61 3.84
CA ILE A 140 6.67 11.17 2.58
C ILE A 140 5.30 10.56 2.83
N VAL A 141 5.21 9.57 3.72
CA VAL A 141 3.96 8.85 4.01
C VAL A 141 2.91 9.79 4.59
N SER A 142 3.29 10.69 5.50
CA SER A 142 2.34 11.64 6.10
C SER A 142 1.86 12.68 5.10
N SER A 143 2.74 13.15 4.20
CA SER A 143 2.36 14.08 3.13
C SER A 143 1.34 13.44 2.19
N LEU A 144 1.63 12.23 1.70
CA LEU A 144 0.72 11.50 0.80
C LEU A 144 -0.62 11.20 1.48
N ARG A 145 -0.59 10.73 2.72
CA ARG A 145 -1.82 10.46 3.50
C ARG A 145 -2.66 11.71 3.68
N ASN A 146 -2.04 12.85 3.97
CA ASN A 146 -2.77 14.11 4.16
C ASN A 146 -3.35 14.64 2.86
N GLU A 147 -2.61 14.55 1.75
CA GLU A 147 -3.12 14.92 0.43
C GLU A 147 -4.38 14.12 0.08
N LEU A 148 -4.34 12.79 0.24
CA LEU A 148 -5.49 11.92 0.01
C LEU A 148 -6.67 12.25 0.92
N ALA A 149 -6.41 12.54 2.21
CA ALA A 149 -7.46 12.84 3.19
C ALA A 149 -8.13 14.20 2.94
N HIS A 150 -7.42 15.17 2.39
CA HIS A 150 -7.95 16.49 2.05
C HIS A 150 -8.68 16.51 0.69
N GLY A 151 -8.61 15.40 -0.04
CA GLY A 151 -9.09 15.27 -1.41
C GLY A 151 -8.00 15.69 -2.40
N SER A 152 -7.63 14.76 -3.28
CA SER A 152 -6.78 15.03 -4.44
C SER A 152 -7.59 14.84 -5.72
N PHE A 153 -7.39 15.75 -6.68
CA PHE A 153 -7.97 15.61 -8.02
C PHE A 153 -7.12 14.70 -8.92
N MET A 154 -5.91 14.36 -8.49
CA MET A 154 -4.98 13.54 -9.26
C MET A 154 -5.24 12.06 -9.04
N LEU A 155 -5.69 11.37 -10.10
CA LEU A 155 -5.83 9.92 -10.09
C LEU A 155 -4.58 9.26 -10.68
N HIS A 156 -4.07 8.24 -10.03
CA HIS A 156 -2.89 7.48 -10.46
C HIS A 156 -3.03 5.99 -10.11
N PRO A 157 -2.34 5.09 -10.84
CA PRO A 157 -2.46 3.65 -10.65
C PRO A 157 -1.53 3.13 -9.53
N GLY A 158 -1.06 4.02 -8.65
CA GLY A 158 0.06 3.79 -7.72
C GLY A 158 -0.23 2.85 -6.56
N SER A 159 -1.49 2.44 -6.38
CA SER A 159 -1.89 1.73 -5.16
C SER A 159 -1.15 0.41 -4.94
N LEU A 160 -0.71 -0.29 -5.99
CA LEU A 160 0.04 -1.54 -5.81
C LEU A 160 1.40 -1.30 -5.13
N PHE A 161 2.09 -0.23 -5.52
CA PHE A 161 3.36 0.16 -4.90
C PHE A 161 3.14 0.60 -3.45
N THR A 162 2.15 1.46 -3.20
CA THR A 162 1.82 1.93 -1.85
C THR A 162 1.37 0.80 -0.93
N LEU A 163 0.53 -0.13 -1.40
CA LEU A 163 0.11 -1.31 -0.65
C LEU A 163 1.31 -2.17 -0.26
N ARG A 164 2.24 -2.44 -1.19
CA ARG A 164 3.45 -3.23 -0.90
C ARG A 164 4.31 -2.57 0.18
N ASN A 165 4.59 -1.28 0.03
CA ASN A 165 5.37 -0.52 1.01
C ASN A 165 4.70 -0.52 2.40
N CYS A 166 3.37 -0.37 2.46
CA CYS A 166 2.64 -0.43 3.72
C CYS A 166 2.71 -1.83 4.34
N ALA A 167 2.61 -2.89 3.54
CA ALA A 167 2.77 -4.26 4.03
C ALA A 167 4.17 -4.50 4.60
N GLU A 168 5.20 -4.03 3.91
CA GLU A 168 6.60 -4.14 4.35
C GLU A 168 6.85 -3.37 5.66
N ILE A 169 6.25 -2.17 5.82
CA ILE A 169 6.27 -1.45 7.10
C ILE A 169 5.62 -2.28 8.20
N ILE A 170 4.41 -2.79 7.97
CA ILE A 170 3.66 -3.55 8.98
C ILE A 170 4.40 -4.84 9.37
N ASN A 171 4.96 -5.56 8.40
CA ASN A 171 5.72 -6.79 8.65
C ASN A 171 6.99 -6.53 9.48
N GLN A 172 7.64 -5.37 9.29
CA GLN A 172 8.78 -4.98 10.12
C GLN A 172 8.38 -4.64 11.56
N LEU A 173 7.17 -4.11 11.79
CA LEU A 173 6.67 -3.83 13.13
C LEU A 173 6.37 -5.11 13.94
N PHE A 174 6.08 -6.22 13.25
CA PHE A 174 5.74 -7.50 13.84
C PHE A 174 6.54 -8.64 13.18
N PRO A 175 7.85 -8.75 13.46
CA PRO A 175 8.67 -9.80 12.87
C PRO A 175 8.26 -11.17 13.40
N GLU A 176 8.30 -12.19 12.54
CA GLU A 176 8.13 -13.59 12.97
C GLU A 176 9.26 -13.98 13.93
N VAL A 177 8.91 -14.72 14.98
CA VAL A 177 9.90 -15.30 15.88
C VAL A 177 10.61 -16.42 15.10
N LYS A 178 11.92 -16.25 14.87
CA LYS A 178 12.78 -17.29 14.30
C LYS A 178 12.94 -18.47 15.25
#